data_AF-A0A4P5XCM6-F1
#
_entry.id   AF-A0A4P5XCM6-F1
#
_cell.length_a   1.000
_cell.length_b   1.000
_cell.length_c   1.000
_cell.angle_alpha   90.00
_cell.angle_beta   90.00
_cell.angle_gamma   90.00
#
_symmetry.space_group_name_H-M   'P 1'
#
loop_
_entity.id
_entity.type
_entity.pdbx_description
1 polymer ?
#
loop_
_entity_poly.entity_id
_entity_poly.type
_entity_poly.pdbx_seq_one_letter_code
_entity_poly.pdbx_strand_id
1 'polypeptide(L)'
;MLKAVKNGFGVGARAWVQVPVLIGVLLLAGCEKPKPPAPPPPPPPPPKAPPPPEAITVSKVLSDLKPDPRVQFPQEVAPVDETLAIAVVNLANSLAKADSTALRDMLSGDAQVTLDGLVNSGEWDDATSKIEGVRVLRIRDNASTGTQSMTDATVWLAIQEPGSAYVMGWNAVSSNGKWKFDGAAATNAVRARAADFEGMGESELIAMVSTASSTTASAAPSPSDPMAAIAAGNFAAIASLPEEQLIVLYISNEVLKRLGMPVPPYPAEMQAAMDKGKAALAAGKKPDPAALSGALKGFEMLGKSRDEIATALAAVMNIDKAAAEAMLGGSAPKPAVPSGG
;
A
#
# COMPACT_ATOMS: atom_id res chain seq x y z
N MET A 1 17.40 -53.39 -8.32
CA MET A 1 16.38 -53.44 -7.25
C MET A 1 15.69 -52.08 -7.21
N LEU A 2 14.54 -51.94 -7.91
CA LEU A 2 13.21 -51.61 -7.35
C LEU A 2 13.26 -50.50 -6.27
N LYS A 3 12.63 -49.33 -6.41
CA LYS A 3 11.21 -49.10 -6.75
C LYS A 3 10.98 -47.66 -7.21
N ALA A 4 10.15 -47.49 -8.23
CA ALA A 4 9.57 -46.23 -8.67
C ALA A 4 8.35 -45.85 -7.81
N VAL A 5 8.13 -44.55 -7.59
CA VAL A 5 6.87 -44.00 -7.09
C VAL A 5 6.39 -42.95 -8.08
N LYS A 6 5.36 -43.33 -8.85
CA LYS A 6 4.47 -42.47 -9.61
C LYS A 6 3.43 -41.92 -8.63
N ASN A 7 3.21 -40.61 -8.60
CA ASN A 7 1.97 -40.03 -8.10
C ASN A 7 1.38 -39.13 -9.18
N GLY A 8 0.24 -39.58 -9.72
CA GLY A 8 -0.59 -38.83 -10.66
C GLY A 8 -1.61 -37.98 -9.93
N PHE A 9 -1.84 -36.77 -10.43
CA PHE A 9 -2.99 -35.95 -10.06
C PHE A 9 -4.10 -36.17 -11.08
N GLY A 10 -5.21 -36.71 -10.59
CA GLY A 10 -6.41 -37.01 -11.35
C GLY A 10 -7.21 -35.74 -11.68
N VAL A 11 -7.69 -35.70 -12.91
CA VAL A 11 -8.66 -34.73 -13.43
C VAL A 11 -10.02 -35.03 -12.81
N GLY A 12 -10.53 -34.12 -11.98
CA GLY A 12 -11.86 -34.21 -11.39
C GLY A 12 -12.96 -33.86 -12.40
N ALA A 13 -13.65 -34.88 -12.91
CA ALA A 13 -14.87 -34.73 -13.70
C ALA A 13 -16.02 -34.25 -12.80
N ARG A 14 -16.60 -33.08 -13.11
CA ARG A 14 -17.84 -32.59 -12.48
C ARG A 14 -19.04 -33.31 -13.10
N ALA A 15 -19.63 -34.20 -12.31
CA ALA A 15 -20.89 -34.87 -12.62
C ALA A 15 -22.06 -33.87 -12.60
N TRP A 16 -22.78 -33.78 -13.71
CA TRP A 16 -24.08 -33.11 -13.81
C TRP A 16 -25.14 -34.01 -13.18
N VAL A 17 -25.80 -33.53 -12.13
CA VAL A 17 -26.95 -34.20 -11.53
C VAL A 17 -28.18 -33.85 -12.36
N GLN A 18 -28.69 -34.81 -13.13
CA GLN A 18 -30.01 -34.73 -13.76
C GLN A 18 -31.10 -34.90 -12.70
N VAL A 19 -32.02 -33.95 -12.63
CA VAL A 19 -33.25 -34.06 -11.84
C VAL A 19 -34.34 -34.67 -12.73
N PRO A 20 -34.95 -35.81 -12.35
CA PRO A 20 -36.04 -36.40 -13.11
C PRO A 20 -37.34 -35.63 -12.88
N VAL A 21 -38.01 -35.28 -13.98
CA VAL A 21 -39.37 -34.74 -14.02
C VAL A 21 -40.35 -35.87 -13.72
N LEU A 22 -41.08 -35.77 -12.62
CA LEU A 22 -42.09 -36.73 -12.17
C LEU A 22 -43.45 -36.30 -12.72
N ILE A 23 -43.97 -37.10 -13.66
CA ILE A 23 -45.33 -37.01 -14.22
C ILE A 23 -46.30 -37.56 -13.16
N GLY A 24 -47.12 -36.68 -12.60
CA GLY A 24 -48.14 -36.98 -11.60
C GLY A 24 -49.55 -36.81 -12.15
N VAL A 25 -50.36 -37.84 -11.92
CA VAL A 25 -51.67 -38.20 -12.48
C VAL A 25 -52.83 -37.25 -12.13
N LEU A 26 -53.75 -37.14 -13.09
CA LEU A 26 -55.11 -36.58 -13.04
C LEU A 26 -55.93 -37.01 -11.81
N LEU A 27 -56.55 -36.04 -11.13
CA LEU A 27 -57.77 -36.25 -10.33
C LEU A 27 -58.82 -35.21 -10.73
N LEU A 28 -59.93 -35.71 -11.28
CA LEU A 28 -61.15 -34.96 -11.63
C LEU A 28 -62.03 -34.86 -10.38
N ALA A 29 -62.07 -33.69 -9.74
CA ALA A 29 -63.07 -33.32 -8.76
C ALA A 29 -63.71 -31.98 -9.16
N GLY A 30 -65.03 -32.00 -9.35
CA GLY A 30 -65.81 -30.82 -9.69
C GLY A 30 -65.88 -29.84 -8.53
N CYS A 31 -65.39 -28.63 -8.76
CA CYS A 31 -65.74 -27.45 -7.97
C CYS A 31 -66.40 -26.45 -8.91
N GLU A 32 -67.59 -25.98 -8.53
CA GLU A 32 -68.22 -24.79 -9.10
C GLU A 32 -67.18 -23.67 -9.20
N LYS A 33 -66.98 -23.13 -10.40
CA LYS A 33 -66.07 -22.01 -10.66
C LYS A 33 -66.45 -20.87 -9.71
N PRO A 34 -65.63 -20.56 -8.67
CA PRO A 34 -65.75 -19.30 -7.98
C PRO A 34 -65.51 -18.23 -9.05
N LYS A 35 -66.38 -17.21 -9.10
CA LYS A 35 -66.17 -16.03 -9.93
C LYS A 35 -64.70 -15.61 -9.76
N PRO A 36 -63.90 -15.52 -10.84
CA PRO A 36 -62.50 -15.15 -10.72
C PRO A 36 -62.42 -13.91 -9.83
N PRO A 37 -61.69 -13.95 -8.70
CA PRO A 37 -61.46 -12.74 -7.93
C PRO A 37 -60.94 -11.70 -8.92
N ALA A 38 -61.50 -10.49 -8.85
CA ALA A 38 -61.07 -9.41 -9.72
C ALA A 38 -59.53 -9.39 -9.71
N PRO A 39 -58.87 -9.33 -10.90
CA PRO A 39 -57.42 -9.38 -10.97
C PRO A 39 -56.86 -8.38 -9.95
N PRO A 40 -55.91 -8.80 -9.09
CA PRO A 40 -55.34 -7.90 -8.11
C PRO A 40 -54.90 -6.64 -8.85
N PRO A 41 -55.17 -5.44 -8.28
CA PRO A 41 -54.77 -4.20 -8.92
C PRO A 41 -53.29 -4.32 -9.30
N PRO A 42 -52.91 -3.90 -10.52
CA PRO A 42 -51.54 -4.01 -10.98
C PRO A 42 -50.64 -3.42 -9.89
N PRO A 43 -49.56 -4.12 -9.50
CA PRO A 43 -48.67 -3.60 -8.47
C PRO A 43 -48.26 -2.18 -8.87
N PRO A 44 -48.25 -1.24 -7.92
CA PRO A 44 -47.87 0.14 -8.22
C PRO A 44 -46.52 0.13 -8.95
N PRO A 45 -46.34 0.99 -9.98
CA PRO A 45 -45.07 1.10 -10.67
C PRO A 45 -43.95 1.22 -9.64
N PRO A 46 -42.83 0.50 -9.80
CA PRO A 46 -41.68 0.67 -8.92
C PRO A 46 -41.36 2.17 -8.79
N PRO A 47 -41.13 2.69 -7.57
CA PRO A 47 -40.66 4.05 -7.41
C PRO A 47 -39.50 4.31 -8.38
N LYS A 48 -39.56 5.41 -9.14
CA LYS A 48 -38.44 5.77 -10.03
C LYS A 48 -37.20 5.94 -9.16
N ALA A 49 -36.10 5.29 -9.52
CA ALA A 49 -34.84 5.45 -8.81
C ALA A 49 -34.47 6.96 -8.76
N PRO A 50 -33.94 7.46 -7.64
CA PRO A 50 -33.44 8.83 -7.56
C PRO A 50 -32.45 9.11 -8.69
N PRO A 51 -32.44 10.32 -9.29
CA PRO A 51 -31.41 10.69 -10.24
C PRO A 51 -30.01 10.59 -9.59
N PRO A 52 -28.97 10.17 -10.33
CA PRO A 52 -27.60 10.17 -9.83
C PRO A 52 -27.20 11.56 -9.32
N PRO A 53 -26.40 11.67 -8.23
CA PRO A 53 -25.85 12.95 -7.79
C PRO A 53 -25.08 13.64 -8.93
N GLU A 54 -25.23 14.95 -9.04
CA GLU A 54 -24.49 15.74 -10.03
C GLU A 54 -23.03 15.89 -9.59
N ALA A 55 -22.10 15.75 -10.54
CA ALA A 55 -20.69 16.02 -10.28
C ALA A 55 -20.46 17.52 -10.03
N ILE A 56 -19.44 17.86 -9.23
CA ILE A 56 -19.13 19.26 -8.97
C ILE A 56 -18.70 19.98 -10.25
N THR A 57 -18.90 21.29 -10.31
CA THR A 57 -18.37 22.12 -11.39
C THR A 57 -16.89 22.47 -11.13
N VAL A 58 -15.98 21.84 -11.86
CA VAL A 58 -14.52 21.99 -11.64
C VAL A 58 -14.05 23.42 -11.90
N SER A 59 -14.64 24.13 -12.85
CA SER A 59 -14.29 25.52 -13.15
C SER A 59 -14.51 26.46 -11.97
N LYS A 60 -15.51 26.19 -11.12
CA LYS A 60 -15.73 26.92 -9.86
C LYS A 60 -14.55 26.69 -8.91
N VAL A 61 -14.21 25.42 -8.66
CA VAL A 61 -13.08 25.05 -7.77
C VAL A 61 -11.76 25.66 -8.24
N LEU A 62 -11.46 25.57 -9.55
CA LEU A 62 -10.23 26.15 -10.11
C LEU A 62 -10.22 27.69 -10.03
N SER A 63 -11.38 28.34 -10.19
CA SER A 63 -11.49 29.80 -10.08
C SER A 63 -11.29 30.29 -8.65
N ASP A 64 -11.82 29.55 -7.68
CA ASP A 64 -11.72 29.87 -6.26
C ASP A 64 -10.29 29.66 -5.74
N LEU A 65 -9.65 28.55 -6.12
CA LEU A 65 -8.31 28.18 -5.65
C LEU A 65 -7.17 28.84 -6.43
N LYS A 66 -7.39 29.23 -7.69
CA LYS A 66 -6.37 29.78 -8.60
C LYS A 66 -5.06 28.98 -8.57
N PRO A 67 -5.11 27.67 -8.89
CA PRO A 67 -3.93 26.83 -8.86
C PRO A 67 -2.91 27.26 -9.93
N ASP A 68 -1.72 26.67 -9.88
CA ASP A 68 -0.71 26.81 -10.92
C ASP A 68 -1.31 26.54 -12.32
N PRO A 69 -1.01 27.35 -13.35
CA PRO A 69 -1.52 27.15 -14.71
C PRO A 69 -1.20 25.78 -15.33
N ARG A 70 -0.20 25.07 -14.80
CA ARG A 70 0.16 23.71 -15.23
C ARG A 70 -0.81 22.64 -14.73
N VAL A 71 -1.66 22.96 -13.75
CA VAL A 71 -2.68 22.06 -13.22
C VAL A 71 -3.88 22.00 -14.14
N GLN A 72 -4.25 20.80 -14.56
CA GLN A 72 -5.40 20.54 -15.42
C GLN A 72 -6.34 19.55 -14.74
N PHE A 73 -7.60 19.95 -14.55
CA PHE A 73 -8.63 19.10 -13.95
C PHE A 73 -9.84 19.04 -14.90
N PRO A 74 -9.95 17.99 -15.73
CA PRO A 74 -11.07 17.84 -16.66
C PRO A 74 -12.40 17.66 -15.92
N GLN A 75 -13.49 18.19 -16.49
CA GLN A 75 -14.82 18.13 -15.87
C GLN A 75 -15.37 16.68 -15.87
N GLU A 76 -14.91 15.86 -16.81
CA GLU A 76 -15.34 14.48 -17.02
C GLU A 76 -14.89 13.54 -15.90
N VAL A 77 -13.91 13.97 -15.09
CA VAL A 77 -13.33 13.18 -13.99
C VAL A 77 -13.56 13.82 -12.62
N ALA A 78 -14.41 14.84 -12.57
CA ALA A 78 -14.76 15.54 -11.35
C ALA A 78 -15.49 14.62 -10.36
N PRO A 79 -15.13 14.62 -9.06
CA PRO A 79 -15.85 13.86 -8.07
C PRO A 79 -17.18 14.54 -7.73
N VAL A 80 -18.05 13.84 -7.01
CA VAL A 80 -19.28 14.41 -6.43
C VAL A 80 -19.01 15.18 -5.14
N ASP A 81 -17.87 14.93 -4.48
CA ASP A 81 -17.45 15.56 -3.23
C ASP A 81 -16.55 16.78 -3.50
N GLU A 82 -17.04 17.98 -3.15
CA GLU A 82 -16.30 19.25 -3.31
C GLU A 82 -15.01 19.28 -2.46
N THR A 83 -15.02 18.67 -1.27
CA THR A 83 -13.84 18.65 -0.40
C THR A 83 -12.72 17.79 -0.97
N LEU A 84 -13.07 16.66 -1.60
CA LEU A 84 -12.11 15.80 -2.29
C LEU A 84 -11.51 16.53 -3.49
N ALA A 85 -12.33 17.22 -4.29
CA ALA A 85 -11.81 17.97 -5.43
C ALA A 85 -10.87 19.10 -5.03
N ILE A 86 -11.19 19.85 -3.97
CA ILE A 86 -10.30 20.86 -3.41
C ILE A 86 -8.97 20.23 -3.00
N ALA A 87 -9.02 19.08 -2.32
CA ALA A 87 -7.81 18.36 -1.92
C ALA A 87 -6.97 17.88 -3.12
N VAL A 88 -7.60 17.34 -4.17
CA VAL A 88 -6.92 16.91 -5.40
C VAL A 88 -6.27 18.09 -6.13
N VAL A 89 -6.95 19.24 -6.22
CA VAL A 89 -6.36 20.45 -6.81
C VAL A 89 -5.17 20.93 -6.00
N ASN A 90 -5.27 20.92 -4.67
CA ASN A 90 -4.15 21.31 -3.80
C ASN A 90 -2.96 20.36 -3.95
N LEU A 91 -3.20 19.04 -3.97
CA LEU A 91 -2.17 18.02 -4.24
C LEU A 91 -1.44 18.29 -5.56
N ALA A 92 -2.21 18.46 -6.65
CA ALA A 92 -1.65 18.73 -7.97
C ALA A 92 -0.90 20.07 -8.03
N ASN A 93 -1.41 21.10 -7.36
CA ASN A 93 -0.78 22.42 -7.28
C ASN A 93 0.53 22.40 -6.48
N SER A 94 0.61 21.66 -5.38
CA SER A 94 1.85 21.49 -4.62
C SER A 94 2.93 20.78 -5.43
N LEU A 95 2.56 19.72 -6.18
CA LEU A 95 3.48 19.04 -7.11
C LEU A 95 3.97 19.99 -8.19
N ALA A 96 3.06 20.70 -8.87
CA ALA A 96 3.43 21.65 -9.92
C ALA A 96 4.39 22.73 -9.38
N LYS A 97 4.11 23.30 -8.20
CA LYS A 97 4.92 24.37 -7.60
C LYS A 97 6.20 23.90 -6.91
N ALA A 98 6.48 22.60 -6.88
CA ALA A 98 7.56 22.03 -6.06
C ALA A 98 7.43 22.38 -4.55
N ASP A 99 6.22 22.62 -4.05
CA ASP A 99 5.96 23.04 -2.67
C ASP A 99 5.92 21.81 -1.75
N SER A 100 7.09 21.36 -1.32
CA SER A 100 7.24 20.22 -0.42
C SER A 100 6.57 20.44 0.93
N THR A 101 6.50 21.69 1.42
CA THR A 101 5.87 21.98 2.72
C THR A 101 4.37 21.77 2.65
N ALA A 102 3.70 22.37 1.64
CA ALA A 102 2.28 22.16 1.44
C ALA A 102 1.96 20.70 1.11
N LEU A 103 2.78 20.03 0.28
CA LEU A 103 2.60 18.63 -0.03
C LEU A 103 2.66 17.77 1.24
N ARG A 104 3.70 17.95 2.07
CA ARG A 104 3.92 17.21 3.31
C ARG A 104 2.70 17.24 4.21
N ASP A 105 2.06 18.40 4.37
CA ASP A 105 0.87 18.55 5.21
C ASP A 105 -0.36 17.76 4.70
N MET A 106 -0.39 17.42 3.41
CA MET A 106 -1.44 16.60 2.79
C MET A 106 -1.09 15.11 2.76
N LEU A 107 0.15 14.71 3.04
CA LEU A 107 0.57 13.30 3.00
C LEU A 107 0.23 12.54 4.30
N SER A 108 0.13 11.20 4.16
CA SER A 108 0.15 10.24 5.26
C SER A 108 1.52 10.24 5.97
N GLY A 109 1.61 9.66 7.18
CA GLY A 109 2.86 9.63 7.94
C GLY A 109 4.01 8.96 7.19
N ASP A 110 3.76 7.82 6.55
CA ASP A 110 4.78 7.07 5.79
C ASP A 110 5.19 7.82 4.51
N ALA A 111 4.23 8.43 3.82
CA ALA A 111 4.51 9.27 2.65
C ALA A 111 5.29 10.55 3.02
N GLN A 112 5.05 11.13 4.21
CA GLN A 112 5.84 12.25 4.72
C GLN A 112 7.31 11.86 4.91
N VAL A 113 7.60 10.68 5.46
CA VAL A 113 8.98 10.19 5.62
C VAL A 113 9.68 10.06 4.27
N THR A 114 8.98 9.54 3.26
CA THR A 114 9.52 9.44 1.90
C THR A 114 9.82 10.82 1.32
N LEU A 115 8.88 11.77 1.42
CA LEU A 115 9.08 13.13 0.96
C LEU A 115 10.24 13.82 1.70
N ASP A 116 10.34 13.67 3.02
CA ASP A 116 11.43 14.22 3.82
C ASP A 116 12.79 13.66 3.35
N GLY A 117 12.86 12.37 2.98
CA GLY A 117 14.05 11.78 2.36
C GLY A 117 14.44 12.43 1.03
N LEU A 118 13.46 12.66 0.14
CA LEU A 118 13.68 13.32 -1.16
C LEU A 118 14.09 14.79 -1.02
N VAL A 119 13.50 15.51 -0.07
CA VAL A 119 13.86 16.91 0.21
C VAL A 119 15.26 17.00 0.79
N ASN A 120 15.60 16.16 1.76
CA ASN A 120 16.91 16.19 2.40
C ASN A 120 18.06 15.77 1.46
N SER A 121 17.77 14.95 0.44
CA SER A 121 18.74 14.54 -0.58
C SER A 121 18.85 15.52 -1.76
N GLY A 122 17.92 16.45 -1.91
CA GLY A 122 17.81 17.35 -3.07
C GLY A 122 17.10 16.72 -4.28
N GLU A 123 16.76 15.43 -4.22
CA GLU A 123 16.06 14.72 -5.31
C GLU A 123 14.65 15.30 -5.57
N TRP A 124 14.01 15.85 -4.53
CA TRP A 124 12.72 16.54 -4.69
C TRP A 124 12.81 17.72 -5.68
N ASP A 125 13.81 18.58 -5.52
CA ASP A 125 13.98 19.76 -6.36
C ASP A 125 14.37 19.36 -7.79
N ASP A 126 15.25 18.36 -7.93
CA ASP A 126 15.68 17.82 -9.22
C ASP A 126 14.52 17.18 -10.01
N ALA A 127 13.63 16.47 -9.32
CA ALA A 127 12.47 15.84 -9.94
C ALA A 127 11.39 16.88 -10.30
N THR A 128 11.06 17.78 -9.37
CA THR A 128 9.93 18.70 -9.55
C THR A 128 10.23 19.90 -10.45
N SER A 129 11.50 20.29 -10.58
CA SER A 129 11.92 21.37 -11.49
C SER A 129 11.61 21.11 -12.97
N LYS A 130 11.40 19.84 -13.35
CA LYS A 130 11.09 19.42 -14.73
C LYS A 130 9.59 19.39 -15.02
N ILE A 131 8.72 19.60 -14.04
CA ILE A 131 7.28 19.45 -14.24
C ILE A 131 6.73 20.58 -15.11
N GLU A 132 6.27 20.22 -16.31
CA GLU A 132 5.58 21.10 -17.25
C GLU A 132 4.05 21.05 -17.10
N GLY A 133 3.51 20.00 -16.49
CA GLY A 133 2.07 19.77 -16.39
C GLY A 133 1.70 18.73 -15.34
N VAL A 134 0.58 18.96 -14.65
CA VAL A 134 -0.05 17.97 -13.77
C VAL A 134 -1.51 17.85 -14.15
N ARG A 135 -1.94 16.68 -14.62
CA ARG A 135 -3.30 16.46 -15.11
C ARG A 135 -4.00 15.38 -14.30
N VAL A 136 -5.20 15.67 -13.81
CA VAL A 136 -6.06 14.68 -13.15
C VAL A 136 -6.64 13.76 -14.21
N LEU A 137 -6.32 12.47 -14.13
CA LEU A 137 -6.78 11.47 -15.11
C LEU A 137 -8.06 10.76 -14.67
N ARG A 138 -8.16 10.43 -13.39
CA ARG A 138 -9.27 9.66 -12.84
C ARG A 138 -9.31 9.78 -11.32
N ILE A 139 -10.53 9.74 -10.80
CA ILE A 139 -10.81 9.58 -9.37
C ILE A 139 -11.79 8.42 -9.24
N ARG A 140 -11.46 7.46 -8.37
CA ARG A 140 -12.31 6.32 -8.04
C ARG A 140 -12.75 6.43 -6.59
N ASP A 141 -14.04 6.30 -6.35
CA ASP A 141 -14.56 6.09 -5.00
C ASP A 141 -14.23 4.67 -4.53
N ASN A 142 -13.56 4.53 -3.40
CA ASN A 142 -13.29 3.23 -2.80
C ASN A 142 -14.40 2.81 -1.82
N ALA A 143 -15.28 3.74 -1.42
CA ALA A 143 -16.39 3.44 -0.53
C ALA A 143 -17.48 2.63 -1.26
N SER A 144 -17.74 1.42 -0.76
CA SER A 144 -18.61 0.45 -1.43
C SER A 144 -20.12 0.67 -1.19
N THR A 145 -20.52 1.81 -0.65
CA THR A 145 -21.91 2.06 -0.21
C THR A 145 -22.34 3.43 -0.69
N GLY A 146 -23.45 3.52 -1.43
CA GLY A 146 -23.96 4.73 -2.10
C GLY A 146 -24.36 5.92 -1.20
N THR A 147 -23.62 6.16 -0.13
CA THR A 147 -23.61 7.39 0.66
C THR A 147 -22.84 8.47 -0.09
N GLN A 148 -23.35 9.70 -0.06
CA GLN A 148 -22.79 10.85 -0.78
C GLN A 148 -21.47 11.40 -0.20
N SER A 149 -21.00 10.88 0.93
CA SER A 149 -19.74 11.32 1.54
C SER A 149 -18.64 10.33 1.20
N MET A 150 -17.67 10.78 0.40
CA MET A 150 -16.50 9.99 0.08
C MET A 150 -15.56 10.04 1.29
N THR A 151 -15.14 8.89 1.80
CA THR A 151 -14.16 8.79 2.89
C THR A 151 -12.85 8.16 2.43
N ASP A 152 -12.87 7.51 1.29
CA ASP A 152 -11.72 6.83 0.68
C ASP A 152 -11.85 6.94 -0.85
N ALA A 153 -10.79 7.36 -1.51
CA ALA A 153 -10.72 7.46 -2.96
C ALA A 153 -9.33 7.11 -3.48
N THR A 154 -9.23 6.68 -4.74
CA THR A 154 -7.95 6.58 -5.44
C THR A 154 -7.91 7.61 -6.57
N VAL A 155 -6.82 8.37 -6.64
CA VAL A 155 -6.62 9.47 -7.59
C VAL A 155 -5.42 9.15 -8.46
N TRP A 156 -5.54 9.29 -9.77
CA TRP A 156 -4.41 9.15 -10.70
C TRP A 156 -4.12 10.49 -11.36
N LEU A 157 -2.87 10.90 -11.30
CA LEU A 157 -2.34 12.13 -11.90
C LEU A 157 -1.33 11.75 -12.98
N ALA A 158 -1.44 12.34 -14.16
CA ALA A 158 -0.35 12.36 -15.13
C ALA A 158 0.59 13.54 -14.82
N ILE A 159 1.88 13.24 -14.67
CA ILE A 159 2.95 14.24 -14.54
C ILE A 159 3.64 14.35 -15.90
N GLN A 160 3.72 15.55 -16.44
CA GLN A 160 4.42 15.84 -17.69
C GLN A 160 5.75 16.53 -17.42
N GLU A 161 6.79 16.03 -18.08
CA GLU A 161 8.13 16.58 -18.16
C GLU A 161 8.50 16.85 -19.63
N PRO A 162 9.63 17.52 -19.93
CA PRO A 162 10.08 17.71 -21.30
C PRO A 162 10.23 16.38 -22.06
N GLY A 163 9.31 16.14 -23.00
CA GLY A 163 9.34 14.98 -23.88
C GLY A 163 8.83 13.66 -23.29
N SER A 164 8.35 13.66 -22.04
CA SER A 164 7.77 12.46 -21.43
C SER A 164 6.68 12.77 -20.41
N ALA A 165 5.83 11.79 -20.15
CA ALA A 165 4.82 11.85 -19.10
C ALA A 165 4.61 10.46 -18.50
N TYR A 166 4.31 10.44 -17.20
CA TYR A 166 4.07 9.21 -16.43
C TYR A 166 2.90 9.41 -15.46
N VAL A 167 2.39 8.32 -14.91
CA VAL A 167 1.23 8.35 -13.99
C VAL A 167 1.68 8.11 -12.56
N MET A 168 1.17 8.91 -11.63
CA MET A 168 1.25 8.69 -10.19
C MET A 168 -0.14 8.40 -9.63
N GLY A 169 -0.24 7.35 -8.82
CA GLY A 169 -1.45 6.97 -8.11
C GLY A 169 -1.38 7.41 -6.65
N TRP A 170 -2.51 7.84 -6.10
CA TRP A 170 -2.65 8.28 -4.72
C TRP A 170 -3.89 7.68 -4.08
N ASN A 171 -3.76 7.06 -2.91
CA ASN A 171 -4.88 6.70 -2.05
C ASN A 171 -5.18 7.91 -1.17
N ALA A 172 -6.42 8.37 -1.18
CA ALA A 172 -6.88 9.53 -0.43
C ALA A 172 -7.85 9.06 0.65
N VAL A 173 -7.57 9.37 1.92
CA VAL A 173 -8.43 9.04 3.06
C VAL A 173 -8.85 10.31 3.77
N SER A 174 -10.15 10.48 3.99
CA SER A 174 -10.71 11.61 4.72
C SER A 174 -10.74 11.33 6.23
N SER A 175 -10.13 12.20 7.02
CA SER A 175 -10.16 12.15 8.48
C SER A 175 -10.33 13.56 9.03
N ASN A 176 -11.37 13.75 9.85
CA ASN A 176 -11.73 15.03 10.45
C ASN A 176 -11.89 16.16 9.41
N GLY A 177 -12.49 15.85 8.26
CA GLY A 177 -12.71 16.81 7.17
C GLY A 177 -11.44 17.21 6.42
N LYS A 178 -10.32 16.50 6.62
CA LYS A 178 -9.07 16.68 5.87
C LYS A 178 -8.73 15.40 5.12
N TRP A 179 -8.30 15.56 3.88
CA TRP A 179 -7.82 14.46 3.06
C TRP A 179 -6.32 14.24 3.27
N LYS A 180 -5.94 12.98 3.44
CA LYS A 180 -4.56 12.53 3.51
C LYS A 180 -4.26 11.62 2.34
N PHE A 181 -3.13 11.84 1.68
CA PHE A 181 -2.72 11.08 0.51
C PHE A 181 -1.55 10.15 0.81
N ASP A 182 -1.61 8.95 0.27
CA ASP A 182 -0.54 7.96 0.29
C ASP A 182 -0.29 7.43 -1.12
N GLY A 183 0.86 6.81 -1.36
CA GLY A 183 1.16 6.17 -2.64
C GLY A 183 0.14 5.08 -2.99
N ALA A 184 -0.31 5.06 -4.24
CA ALA A 184 -1.11 3.98 -4.80
C ALA A 184 -0.46 3.38 -6.04
N ALA A 185 -0.91 2.19 -6.39
CA ALA A 185 -0.50 1.54 -7.63
C ALA A 185 -0.86 2.41 -8.85
N ALA A 186 0.12 2.56 -9.75
CA ALA A 186 -0.05 3.19 -11.04
C ALA A 186 0.68 2.39 -12.12
N THR A 187 0.27 2.58 -13.36
CA THR A 187 0.99 2.07 -14.53
C THR A 187 2.39 2.67 -14.60
N ASN A 188 3.36 1.87 -15.05
CA ASN A 188 4.71 2.35 -15.36
C ASN A 188 4.85 2.77 -16.83
N ALA A 189 3.74 2.82 -17.58
CA ALA A 189 3.75 3.32 -18.94
C ALA A 189 4.24 4.78 -18.97
N VAL A 190 5.13 5.06 -19.92
CA VAL A 190 5.60 6.41 -20.23
C VAL A 190 5.06 6.79 -21.59
N ARG A 191 4.50 8.00 -21.70
CA ARG A 191 3.98 8.56 -22.97
C ARG A 191 4.67 9.87 -23.27
N ALA A 192 4.45 10.42 -24.46
CA ALA A 192 5.06 11.70 -24.83
C ALA A 192 4.39 12.89 -24.13
N ARG A 193 3.08 12.80 -23.85
CA ARG A 193 2.29 13.87 -23.22
C ARG A 193 1.35 13.33 -22.15
N ALA A 194 1.02 14.16 -21.16
CA ALA A 194 0.06 13.78 -20.12
C ALA A 194 -1.33 13.48 -20.70
N ALA A 195 -1.75 14.21 -21.73
CA ALA A 195 -3.03 13.98 -22.42
C ALA A 195 -3.11 12.62 -23.12
N ASP A 196 -1.97 11.98 -23.43
CA ASP A 196 -1.97 10.66 -24.09
C ASP A 196 -2.43 9.53 -23.14
N PHE A 197 -2.56 9.80 -21.83
CA PHE A 197 -3.16 8.89 -20.85
C PHE A 197 -4.68 9.04 -20.72
N GLU A 198 -5.27 10.02 -21.40
CA GLU A 198 -6.73 10.21 -21.39
C GLU A 198 -7.45 9.02 -22.00
N GLY A 199 -8.62 8.72 -21.45
CA GLY A 199 -9.44 7.59 -21.88
C GLY A 199 -8.93 6.22 -21.42
N MET A 200 -7.76 6.13 -20.79
CA MET A 200 -7.29 4.87 -20.21
C MET A 200 -8.28 4.37 -19.16
N GLY A 201 -8.57 3.07 -19.22
CA GLY A 201 -9.39 2.38 -18.24
C GLY A 201 -8.67 2.30 -16.89
N GLU A 202 -9.43 2.12 -15.81
CA GLU A 202 -8.86 1.93 -14.48
C GLU A 202 -7.93 0.71 -14.43
N SER A 203 -8.32 -0.39 -15.08
CA SER A 203 -7.48 -1.57 -15.20
C SER A 203 -6.15 -1.25 -15.88
N GLU A 204 -6.10 -0.34 -16.84
CA GLU A 204 -4.86 0.06 -17.53
C GLU A 204 -4.02 1.02 -16.69
N LEU A 205 -4.68 1.89 -15.91
CA LEU A 205 -4.01 2.78 -14.96
C LEU A 205 -3.40 2.02 -13.77
N ILE A 206 -3.88 0.81 -13.47
CA ILE A 206 -3.35 -0.06 -12.39
C ILE A 206 -2.46 -1.19 -12.96
N ALA A 207 -2.73 -1.66 -14.18
CA ALA A 207 -1.99 -2.74 -14.82
C ALA A 207 -0.58 -2.27 -15.17
N MET A 208 0.36 -2.53 -14.26
CA MET A 208 1.74 -2.95 -14.55
C MET A 208 2.61 -3.15 -13.31
N VAL A 209 2.08 -2.95 -12.09
CA VAL A 209 2.84 -3.27 -10.86
C VAL A 209 3.22 -4.76 -10.79
N SER A 210 2.47 -5.67 -11.43
CA SER A 210 2.79 -7.11 -11.39
C SER A 210 3.80 -7.59 -12.43
N THR A 211 4.09 -6.84 -13.49
CA THR A 211 4.97 -7.32 -14.58
C THR A 211 6.32 -6.60 -14.68
N ALA A 212 6.45 -5.41 -14.08
CA ALA A 212 7.67 -4.61 -14.18
C ALA A 212 8.78 -5.00 -13.19
N SER A 213 8.50 -5.82 -12.17
CA SER A 213 9.50 -6.25 -11.18
C SER A 213 10.57 -7.22 -11.72
N SER A 214 10.70 -7.43 -13.04
CA SER A 214 11.65 -8.41 -13.59
C SER A 214 12.64 -7.94 -14.65
N THR A 215 12.59 -6.69 -15.18
CA THR A 215 13.47 -6.35 -16.32
C THR A 215 14.10 -4.97 -16.38
N THR A 216 13.91 -4.09 -15.40
CA THR A 216 14.74 -2.89 -15.30
C THR A 216 15.52 -2.92 -13.99
N ALA A 217 16.82 -3.17 -14.13
CA ALA A 217 17.84 -2.81 -13.15
C ALA A 217 17.86 -1.28 -12.97
N SER A 218 16.79 -0.74 -12.37
CA SER A 218 16.82 0.52 -11.66
C SER A 218 17.80 0.36 -10.51
N ALA A 219 18.59 1.39 -10.22
CA ALA A 219 19.58 1.42 -9.15
C ALA A 219 19.08 0.60 -7.96
N ALA A 220 19.83 -0.45 -7.62
CA ALA A 220 19.45 -1.38 -6.57
C ALA A 220 18.93 -0.55 -5.38
N PRO A 221 17.73 -0.84 -4.83
CA PRO A 221 17.32 -0.21 -3.58
C PRO A 221 18.52 -0.33 -2.66
N SER A 222 18.97 0.80 -2.10
CA SER A 222 20.23 0.85 -1.36
C SER A 222 20.26 -0.40 -0.47
N PRO A 223 21.29 -1.28 -0.56
CA PRO A 223 21.33 -2.56 0.14
C PRO A 223 21.19 -2.45 1.66
N SER A 224 21.01 -1.24 2.18
CA SER A 224 20.82 -0.82 3.54
C SER A 224 19.36 -0.85 4.06
N ASP A 225 18.32 -0.96 3.22
CA ASP A 225 16.91 -0.97 3.72
C ASP A 225 16.13 -2.28 3.42
N PRO A 226 16.24 -3.30 4.28
CA PRO A 226 15.57 -4.57 4.11
C PRO A 226 14.06 -4.50 4.36
N MET A 227 13.57 -3.45 5.05
CA MET A 227 12.15 -3.29 5.35
C MET A 227 11.35 -2.86 4.12
N ALA A 228 11.94 -2.04 3.25
CA ALA A 228 11.34 -1.67 1.98
C ALA A 228 11.07 -2.89 1.07
N ALA A 229 12.00 -3.86 1.04
CA ALA A 229 11.84 -5.09 0.26
C ALA A 229 10.70 -5.99 0.78
N ILE A 230 10.51 -6.03 2.12
CA ILE A 230 9.40 -6.74 2.77
C ILE A 230 8.06 -6.07 2.46
N ALA A 231 8.00 -4.74 2.56
CA ALA A 231 6.79 -3.96 2.25
C ALA A 231 6.35 -4.13 0.78
N ALA A 232 7.30 -4.24 -0.13
CA ALA A 232 7.05 -4.47 -1.56
C ALA A 232 6.65 -5.93 -1.89
N GLY A 233 6.61 -6.84 -0.91
CA GLY A 233 6.28 -8.25 -1.13
C GLY A 233 7.31 -9.02 -1.96
N ASN A 234 8.53 -8.48 -2.15
CA ASN A 234 9.57 -9.10 -2.95
C ASN A 234 10.46 -10.02 -2.08
N PHE A 235 9.87 -11.12 -1.61
CA PHE A 235 10.55 -12.04 -0.69
C PHE A 235 11.78 -12.73 -1.29
N ALA A 236 11.87 -12.84 -2.62
CA ALA A 236 13.05 -13.38 -3.28
C ALA A 236 14.30 -12.50 -3.09
N ALA A 237 14.12 -11.17 -3.06
CA ALA A 237 15.22 -10.22 -2.83
C ALA A 237 15.77 -10.31 -1.39
N ILE A 238 14.94 -10.70 -0.42
CA ILE A 238 15.36 -10.85 0.99
C ILE A 238 16.46 -11.90 1.14
N ALA A 239 16.39 -13.00 0.37
CA ALA A 239 17.40 -14.06 0.43
C ALA A 239 18.78 -13.65 -0.14
N SER A 240 18.84 -12.52 -0.85
CA SER A 240 20.04 -11.93 -1.44
C SER A 240 20.60 -10.73 -0.68
N LEU A 241 20.00 -10.38 0.47
CA LEU A 241 20.50 -9.29 1.29
C LEU A 241 21.93 -9.58 1.81
N PRO A 242 22.73 -8.53 2.06
CA PRO A 242 24.01 -8.69 2.76
C PRO A 242 23.84 -9.45 4.07
N GLU A 243 24.84 -10.24 4.45
CA GLU A 243 24.75 -11.09 5.65
C GLU A 243 24.48 -10.29 6.92
N GLU A 244 25.01 -9.07 7.02
CA GLU A 244 24.78 -8.16 8.14
C GLU A 244 23.29 -7.84 8.31
N GLN A 245 22.57 -7.70 7.19
CA GLN A 245 21.13 -7.45 7.20
C GLN A 245 20.32 -8.69 7.52
N LEU A 246 20.76 -9.85 7.04
CA LEU A 246 20.15 -11.13 7.41
C LEU A 246 20.27 -11.36 8.92
N ILE A 247 21.40 -10.98 9.53
CA ILE A 247 21.58 -11.02 10.98
C ILE A 247 20.58 -10.08 11.66
N VAL A 248 20.44 -8.84 11.21
CA VAL A 248 19.45 -7.88 11.76
C VAL A 248 18.03 -8.44 11.65
N LEU A 249 17.65 -9.00 10.50
CA LEU A 249 16.34 -9.61 10.28
C LEU A 249 16.07 -10.76 11.26
N TYR A 250 17.06 -11.65 11.45
CA TYR A 250 16.97 -12.73 12.43
C TYR A 250 16.84 -12.21 13.87
N ILE A 251 17.69 -11.25 14.26
CA ILE A 251 17.67 -10.68 15.61
C ILE A 251 16.32 -10.03 15.91
N SER A 252 15.80 -9.21 14.98
CA SER A 252 14.50 -8.54 15.15
C SER A 252 13.36 -9.54 15.34
N ASN A 253 13.35 -10.65 14.58
CA ASN A 253 12.35 -11.70 14.75
C ASN A 253 12.43 -12.39 16.12
N GLU A 254 13.64 -12.72 16.60
CA GLU A 254 13.80 -13.34 17.91
C GLU A 254 13.48 -12.39 19.07
N VAL A 255 13.77 -11.09 18.91
CA VAL A 255 13.35 -10.05 19.85
C VAL A 255 11.82 -9.96 19.90
N LEU A 256 11.13 -9.98 18.75
CA LEU A 256 9.65 -10.02 18.69
C LEU A 256 9.08 -11.18 19.51
N LYS A 257 9.61 -12.39 19.31
CA LYS A 257 9.18 -13.60 20.04
C LYS A 257 9.36 -13.43 21.55
N ARG A 258 10.53 -12.93 21.98
CA ARG A 258 10.83 -12.71 23.40
C ARG A 258 9.97 -11.64 24.05
N LEU A 259 9.55 -10.65 23.29
CA LEU A 259 8.63 -9.60 23.75
C LEU A 259 7.15 -10.04 23.77
N GLY A 260 6.88 -11.32 23.48
CA GLY A 260 5.54 -11.91 23.47
C GLY A 260 4.68 -11.39 22.32
N MET A 261 5.29 -10.81 21.28
CA MET A 261 4.56 -10.29 20.14
C MET A 261 4.25 -11.43 19.15
N PRO A 262 3.05 -11.44 18.53
CA PRO A 262 2.70 -12.45 17.54
C PRO A 262 3.62 -12.32 16.33
N VAL A 263 4.27 -13.42 15.97
CA VAL A 263 5.08 -13.53 14.76
C VAL A 263 4.23 -14.22 13.68
N PRO A 264 3.97 -13.57 12.53
CA PRO A 264 3.21 -14.20 11.46
C PRO A 264 3.98 -15.40 10.89
N PRO A 265 3.29 -16.39 10.31
CA PRO A 265 3.95 -17.44 9.55
C PRO A 265 4.68 -16.83 8.35
N TYR A 266 5.98 -17.08 8.25
CA TYR A 266 6.80 -16.57 7.16
C TYR A 266 6.76 -17.52 5.94
N PRO A 267 6.82 -16.97 4.71
CA PRO A 267 7.04 -17.78 3.52
C PRO A 267 8.43 -18.45 3.57
N ALA A 268 8.61 -19.53 2.79
CA ALA A 268 9.81 -20.37 2.85
C ALA A 268 11.10 -19.60 2.53
N GLU A 269 11.02 -18.62 1.64
CA GLU A 269 12.14 -17.75 1.24
C GLU A 269 12.61 -16.87 2.40
N MET A 270 11.66 -16.31 3.16
CA MET A 270 11.97 -15.50 4.33
C MET A 270 12.49 -16.36 5.49
N GLN A 271 11.97 -17.60 5.63
CA GLN A 271 12.52 -18.56 6.58
C GLN A 271 13.99 -18.88 6.27
N ALA A 272 14.31 -19.13 4.99
CA ALA A 272 15.68 -19.39 4.55
C ALA A 272 16.61 -18.18 4.80
N ALA A 273 16.12 -16.95 4.60
CA ALA A 273 16.87 -15.73 4.89
C ALA A 273 17.19 -15.60 6.40
N MET A 274 16.21 -15.87 7.27
CA MET A 274 16.43 -15.88 8.72
C MET A 274 17.39 -16.99 9.16
N ASP A 275 17.33 -18.18 8.54
CA ASP A 275 18.24 -19.28 8.84
C ASP A 275 19.70 -18.92 8.47
N LYS A 276 19.90 -18.22 7.34
CA LYS A 276 21.21 -17.66 6.98
C LYS A 276 21.70 -16.62 7.99
N GLY A 277 20.83 -15.68 8.39
CA GLY A 277 21.14 -14.68 9.40
C GLY A 277 21.54 -15.29 10.74
N LYS A 278 20.81 -16.32 11.18
CA LYS A 278 21.11 -17.11 12.37
C LYS A 278 22.49 -17.78 12.28
N ALA A 279 22.79 -18.42 11.14
CA ALA A 279 24.07 -19.08 10.92
C ALA A 279 25.24 -18.08 10.92
N ALA A 280 25.05 -16.90 10.31
CA ALA A 280 26.03 -15.83 10.29
C ALA A 280 26.32 -15.28 11.71
N LEU A 281 25.29 -15.06 12.52
CA LEU A 281 25.43 -14.66 13.91
C LEU A 281 26.17 -15.74 14.74
N ALA A 282 25.81 -17.01 14.54
CA ALA A 282 26.47 -18.13 15.22
C ALA A 282 27.96 -18.27 14.83
N ALA A 283 28.33 -17.85 13.61
CA ALA A 283 29.72 -17.76 13.16
C ALA A 283 30.48 -16.54 13.73
N GLY A 284 29.87 -15.77 14.64
CA GLY A 284 30.49 -14.62 15.30
C GLY A 284 30.45 -13.32 14.49
N LYS A 285 29.74 -13.30 13.36
CA LYS A 285 29.49 -12.04 12.62
C LYS A 285 28.57 -11.15 13.44
N LYS A 286 28.83 -9.84 13.42
CA LYS A 286 28.06 -8.85 14.17
C LYS A 286 27.09 -8.13 13.25
N PRO A 287 25.87 -7.79 13.72
CA PRO A 287 24.99 -6.92 12.96
C PRO A 287 25.61 -5.53 12.80
N ASP A 288 25.23 -4.84 11.74
CA ASP A 288 25.49 -3.41 11.63
C ASP A 288 24.72 -2.66 12.74
N PRO A 289 25.39 -1.86 13.59
CA PRO A 289 24.74 -1.18 14.71
C PRO A 289 23.66 -0.18 14.28
N ALA A 290 23.82 0.49 13.13
CA ALA A 290 22.86 1.48 12.65
C ALA A 290 21.58 0.80 12.13
N ALA A 291 21.74 -0.27 11.35
CA ALA A 291 20.63 -1.09 10.86
C ALA A 291 19.87 -1.75 12.02
N LEU A 292 20.60 -2.26 13.02
CA LEU A 292 19.99 -2.83 14.22
C LEU A 292 19.22 -1.76 15.01
N SER A 293 19.81 -0.58 15.24
CA SER A 293 19.13 0.52 15.94
C SER A 293 17.84 0.95 15.22
N GLY A 294 17.89 1.06 13.89
CA GLY A 294 16.72 1.38 13.08
C GLY A 294 15.59 0.35 13.23
N ALA A 295 15.91 -0.94 13.13
CA ALA A 295 14.93 -2.01 13.32
C ALA A 295 14.30 -1.99 14.72
N LEU A 296 15.11 -1.74 15.75
CA LEU A 296 14.66 -1.77 17.15
C LEU A 296 13.82 -0.54 17.55
N LYS A 297 13.99 0.62 16.91
CA LYS A 297 13.07 1.77 17.05
C LYS A 297 11.63 1.42 16.66
N GLY A 298 11.47 0.47 15.72
CA GLY A 298 10.16 -0.08 15.39
C GLY A 298 9.41 -0.64 16.60
N PHE A 299 10.12 -1.25 17.56
CA PHE A 299 9.50 -1.80 18.76
C PHE A 299 9.12 -0.74 19.79
N GLU A 300 9.85 0.38 19.86
CA GLU A 300 9.45 1.53 20.68
C GLU A 300 8.11 2.11 20.19
N MET A 301 7.92 2.19 18.87
CA MET A 301 6.64 2.61 18.27
C MET A 301 5.49 1.64 18.57
N LEU A 302 5.79 0.35 18.77
CA LEU A 302 4.82 -0.67 19.21
C LEU A 302 4.59 -0.66 20.74
N GLY A 303 5.08 0.37 21.43
CA GLY A 303 4.86 0.58 22.86
C GLY A 303 5.76 -0.25 23.78
N LYS A 304 6.82 -0.87 23.25
CA LYS A 304 7.81 -1.59 24.07
C LYS A 304 8.82 -0.61 24.65
N SER A 305 9.09 -0.74 25.94
CA SER A 305 10.11 0.10 26.58
C SER A 305 11.50 -0.28 26.10
N ARG A 306 12.40 0.69 26.05
CA ARG A 306 13.81 0.49 25.71
C ARG A 306 14.49 -0.56 26.59
N ASP A 307 14.09 -0.65 27.87
CA ASP A 307 14.58 -1.63 28.83
C ASP A 307 14.20 -3.06 28.45
N GLU A 308 12.94 -3.27 28.06
CA GLU A 308 12.45 -4.57 27.55
C GLU A 308 13.17 -4.96 26.26
N ILE A 309 13.34 -4.00 25.34
CA ILE A 309 14.03 -4.22 24.06
C ILE A 309 15.49 -4.61 24.31
N ALA A 310 16.21 -3.86 25.16
CA ALA A 310 17.60 -4.15 25.51
C ALA A 310 17.75 -5.52 26.19
N THR A 311 16.84 -5.86 27.11
CA THR A 311 16.83 -7.16 27.79
C THR A 311 16.59 -8.31 26.81
N ALA A 312 15.64 -8.15 25.88
CA ALA A 312 15.38 -9.14 24.84
C ALA A 312 16.57 -9.28 23.88
N LEU A 313 17.15 -8.16 23.44
CA LEU A 313 18.31 -8.13 22.56
C LEU A 313 19.53 -8.83 23.18
N ALA A 314 19.83 -8.50 24.44
CA ALA A 314 20.90 -9.13 25.22
C ALA A 314 20.75 -10.66 25.24
N ALA A 315 19.53 -11.14 25.47
CA ALA A 315 19.22 -12.57 25.50
C ALA A 315 19.28 -13.25 24.11
N VAL A 316 19.04 -12.51 23.01
CA VAL A 316 19.18 -13.05 21.64
C VAL A 316 20.65 -13.13 21.24
N MET A 317 21.43 -12.10 21.54
CA MET A 317 22.83 -12.00 21.11
C MET A 317 23.82 -12.63 22.08
N ASN A 318 23.35 -13.10 23.25
CA ASN A 318 24.19 -13.61 24.33
C ASN A 318 25.27 -12.60 24.76
N ILE A 319 24.84 -11.34 24.95
CA ILE A 319 25.67 -10.23 25.45
C ILE A 319 25.08 -9.71 26.75
N ASP A 320 25.84 -8.93 27.50
CA ASP A 320 25.29 -8.24 28.66
C ASP A 320 24.33 -7.11 28.24
N LYS A 321 23.41 -6.75 29.14
CA LYS A 321 22.39 -5.73 28.89
C LYS A 321 23.00 -4.35 28.59
N ALA A 322 24.10 -3.98 29.23
CA ALA A 322 24.73 -2.68 28.99
C ALA A 322 25.33 -2.60 27.58
N ALA A 323 25.92 -3.68 27.07
CA ALA A 323 26.35 -3.78 25.68
C ALA A 323 25.16 -3.66 24.71
N ALA A 324 24.02 -4.31 25.01
CA ALA A 324 22.81 -4.17 24.21
C ALA A 324 22.25 -2.72 24.21
N GLU A 325 22.25 -2.04 25.36
CA GLU A 325 21.86 -0.63 25.48
C GLU A 325 22.76 0.30 24.69
N ALA A 326 24.07 0.04 24.67
CA ALA A 326 25.02 0.79 23.86
C ALA A 326 24.74 0.64 22.36
N MET A 327 24.37 -0.57 21.89
CA MET A 327 23.99 -0.81 20.49
C MET A 327 22.69 -0.07 20.10
N LEU A 328 21.81 0.20 21.05
CA LEU A 328 20.60 1.01 20.85
C LEU A 328 20.87 2.52 20.77
N GLY A 329 22.13 2.95 20.81
CA GLY A 329 22.53 4.36 20.88
C GLY A 329 22.45 4.95 22.28
N GLY A 330 22.45 4.11 23.33
CA GLY A 330 22.63 4.56 24.69
C GLY A 330 24.10 4.94 24.90
N SER A 331 24.36 6.04 25.60
CA SER A 331 25.72 6.33 26.06
C SER A 331 26.17 5.17 26.94
N ALA A 332 27.28 4.50 26.58
CA ALA A 332 27.83 3.44 27.42
C ALA A 332 27.99 3.96 28.86
N PRO A 333 27.56 3.21 29.89
CA PRO A 333 27.74 3.63 31.26
C PRO A 333 29.23 3.92 31.47
N LYS A 334 29.55 5.15 31.86
CA LYS A 334 30.93 5.58 32.12
C LYS A 334 31.53 4.55 33.10
N PRO A 335 32.68 3.91 32.77
CA PRO A 335 33.24 2.89 33.63
C PRO A 335 33.38 3.47 35.03
N ALA A 336 32.84 2.75 36.03
CA ALA A 336 32.92 3.17 37.41
C ALA A 336 34.39 3.42 37.73
N VAL A 337 34.72 4.67 38.07
CA VAL A 337 36.09 5.02 38.49
C VAL A 337 36.37 4.15 39.70
N PRO A 338 37.36 3.23 39.65
CA PRO A 338 37.67 2.40 40.80
C PRO A 338 37.96 3.34 41.97
N SER A 339 37.19 3.21 43.05
CA SER A 339 37.45 3.94 44.29
C SER A 339 38.79 3.45 44.82
N GLY A 340 39.86 4.16 44.50
CA GLY A 340 41.19 3.89 45.03
C GLY A 340 41.14 4.02 46.55
N GLY A 341 41.40 2.91 47.24
CA GLY A 341 41.85 2.88 48.63
C GLY A 341 43.37 2.89 48.68
#